data_AF-N1JF57-F1
#
_entry.id   AF-N1JF57-F1
#
_cell.length_a   1.000
_cell.length_b   1.000
_cell.length_c   1.000
_cell.angle_alpha   90.00
_cell.angle_beta   90.00
_cell.angle_gamma   90.00
#
_symmetry.space_group_name_H-M   'P 1'
#
loop_
_entity.id
_entity.type
_entity.pdbx_description
1 polymer ?
#
loop_
_entity_poly.entity_id
_entity_poly.type
_entity_poly.pdbx_seq_one_letter_code
_entity_poly.pdbx_strand_id
1 'polypeptide(L)'
;MINQSQRRPSLTSRLATSDVRTLDEQTGERRDNTAMLHELAHYGSFESLYDETKSSVENLHVPGERNISRLPYILWQKIVTYISLCDTVCLATASKTLLNRIGTKHWHLLQEPDYEEEKIKFLLTLNQRLPQHLLCFPCAKYHKRTKIGNETLRPTMVLNPLFECASVGRYGKTQPKIRLTHGHVLPFSFVQLVTRAHNYTPSHGIPVLSLCRRYKDRESGWNHQTRYYIHQGHLLLRVISQKFAAPGLPVSGQRHLLYSREDYMPYFSCCSHWRDGDLMDICKCALSHITDPYHMTLKQSTIQRSPSSSLLGSLCSFCRPMRRCPECPTEYLVELKLSEDIKDPIVRFKQSIVITRWSDLGSGASPSQEWSAVNGEAAYDSFAKLGKRAISAIFEAQSGVAIPGQRLISLNPKNLKRSEKANDWY
;
A
#
# COMPACT_ATOMS: atom_id res chain seq x y z
N MET A 1 -33.26 76.70 24.93
CA MET A 1 -34.41 76.03 24.30
C MET A 1 -33.89 75.06 23.25
N ILE A 2 -34.14 73.76 23.48
CA ILE A 2 -34.41 72.65 22.52
C ILE A 2 -33.47 72.56 21.29
N ASN A 3 -32.49 71.64 21.15
CA ASN A 3 -32.42 70.16 21.20
C ASN A 3 -32.67 69.47 19.83
N GLN A 4 -31.86 68.43 19.57
CA GLN A 4 -31.81 67.47 18.43
C GLN A 4 -31.06 67.95 17.16
N SER A 5 -30.19 67.21 16.48
CA SER A 5 -29.90 65.75 16.47
C SER A 5 -28.44 65.47 16.05
N GLN A 6 -28.02 64.23 16.31
CA GLN A 6 -26.67 63.67 16.22
C GLN A 6 -26.10 63.58 14.79
N ARG A 7 -24.77 63.76 14.66
CA ARG A 7 -23.84 62.98 13.81
C ARG A 7 -22.39 63.40 14.12
N ARG A 8 -21.58 62.50 14.70
CA ARG A 8 -20.13 62.67 14.87
C ARG A 8 -19.38 61.81 13.85
N PRO A 9 -18.36 62.34 13.14
CA PRO A 9 -17.43 61.56 12.33
C PRO A 9 -16.22 61.05 13.16
N SER A 10 -15.49 60.15 12.50
CA SER A 10 -14.47 59.19 12.94
C SER A 10 -13.20 59.72 13.61
N LEU A 11 -12.72 58.98 14.61
CA LEU A 11 -11.42 59.13 15.28
C LEU A 11 -10.46 58.00 14.86
N THR A 12 -9.71 58.21 13.79
CA THR A 12 -8.45 57.51 13.50
C THR A 12 -7.31 58.29 14.17
N SER A 13 -6.95 57.89 15.39
CA SER A 13 -5.61 58.06 15.98
C SER A 13 -5.66 57.66 17.44
N ARG A 14 -5.34 56.39 17.73
CA ARG A 14 -4.90 55.84 19.03
C ARG A 14 -4.91 54.33 18.89
N LEU A 15 -3.84 53.76 18.36
CA LEU A 15 -3.45 52.35 18.46
C LEU A 15 -2.07 52.24 17.78
N ALA A 16 -1.05 52.81 18.42
CA ALA A 16 0.32 52.77 17.91
C ALA A 16 1.33 52.77 19.07
N THR A 17 1.13 51.95 20.10
CA THR A 17 2.12 51.79 21.20
C THR A 17 2.01 50.45 21.95
N SER A 18 1.79 49.31 21.27
CA SER A 18 1.85 47.99 21.95
C SER A 18 2.51 46.83 21.21
N ASP A 19 2.91 47.00 19.95
CA ASP A 19 3.32 45.85 19.09
C ASP A 19 4.83 45.61 18.98
N VAL A 20 5.65 46.06 19.94
CA VAL A 20 7.11 45.90 19.89
C VAL A 20 7.62 44.71 20.72
N ARG A 21 6.76 43.94 21.41
CA ARG A 21 7.20 42.84 22.30
C ARG A 21 6.85 41.42 21.86
N THR A 22 6.37 41.23 20.63
CA THR A 22 5.83 39.93 20.15
C THR A 22 6.50 39.40 18.89
N LEU A 23 7.69 39.89 18.56
CA LEU A 23 8.51 39.42 17.45
C LEU A 23 9.85 38.91 18.00
N ASP A 24 10.25 37.72 17.58
CA ASP A 24 11.57 37.16 17.90
C ASP A 24 12.66 37.91 17.11
N GLU A 25 13.65 38.48 17.80
CA GLU A 25 14.70 39.32 17.20
C GLU A 25 15.64 38.56 16.25
N GLN A 26 15.72 37.22 16.33
CA GLN A 26 16.59 36.42 15.46
C GLN A 26 15.88 35.80 14.26
N THR A 27 14.58 35.52 14.36
CA THR A 27 13.82 34.84 13.28
C THR A 27 12.75 35.71 12.64
N GLY A 28 12.35 36.82 13.27
CA GLY A 28 11.30 37.70 12.77
C GLY A 28 9.90 37.09 12.82
N GLU A 29 9.74 35.91 13.43
CA GLU A 29 8.45 35.24 13.58
C GLU A 29 7.66 35.80 14.77
N ARG A 30 6.33 35.84 14.62
CA ARG A 30 5.42 36.35 15.65
C ARG A 30 5.27 35.28 16.72
N ARG A 31 5.56 35.63 17.98
CA ARG A 31 5.57 34.69 19.10
C ARG A 31 4.17 34.10 19.31
N ASP A 32 4.00 32.81 19.02
CA ASP A 32 2.73 32.10 19.18
C ASP A 32 2.50 31.75 20.67
N ASN A 33 1.85 32.67 21.38
CA ASN A 33 1.54 32.49 22.80
C ASN A 33 0.37 31.51 23.04
N THR A 34 -0.23 30.97 21.98
CA THR A 34 -1.38 30.06 22.10
C THR A 34 -0.96 28.72 22.69
N ALA A 35 0.24 28.23 22.36
CA ALA A 35 0.81 27.03 22.97
C ALA A 35 1.10 27.21 24.47
N MET A 36 1.64 28.35 24.88
CA MET A 36 1.92 28.67 26.28
C MET A 36 0.63 28.84 27.11
N LEU A 37 -0.43 29.39 26.51
CA LEU A 37 -1.75 29.47 27.14
C LEU A 37 -2.43 28.09 27.26
N HIS A 38 -2.21 27.20 26.29
CA HIS A 38 -2.65 25.80 26.39
C HIS A 38 -1.90 25.05 27.51
N GLU A 39 -0.60 25.26 27.67
CA GLU A 39 0.19 24.66 28.76
C GLU A 39 -0.24 25.18 30.16
N LEU A 40 -0.56 26.46 30.28
CA LEU A 40 -1.03 27.05 31.54
C LEU A 40 -2.45 26.61 31.94
N ALA A 41 -3.31 26.26 30.96
CA ALA A 41 -4.65 25.74 31.25
C ALA A 41 -4.62 24.33 31.89
N HIS A 42 -3.51 23.61 31.78
CA HIS A 42 -3.32 22.30 32.41
C HIS A 42 -2.68 22.37 33.81
N TYR A 43 -2.05 23.49 34.19
CA TYR A 43 -1.52 23.69 35.54
C TYR A 43 -2.63 24.19 36.49
N GLY A 44 -3.27 23.25 37.18
CA GLY A 44 -4.29 23.53 38.21
C GLY A 44 -5.67 22.94 37.94
N SER A 45 -5.86 22.20 36.84
CA SER A 45 -7.07 21.39 36.66
C SER A 45 -7.08 20.23 37.66
N PHE A 46 -8.18 20.09 38.41
CA PHE A 46 -8.48 19.01 39.35
C PHE A 46 -8.31 17.60 38.74
N GLU A 47 -8.28 17.51 37.41
CA GLU A 47 -8.09 16.28 36.64
C GLU A 47 -6.63 15.77 36.64
N SER A 48 -5.64 16.67 36.75
CA SER A 48 -4.21 16.30 36.81
C SER A 48 -3.82 15.62 38.14
N LEU A 49 -4.42 16.05 39.25
CA LEU A 49 -4.25 15.42 40.57
C LEU A 49 -4.96 14.05 40.66
N TYR A 50 -6.03 13.86 39.88
CA TYR A 50 -6.72 12.57 39.79
C TYR A 50 -5.94 11.54 38.97
N ASP A 51 -5.13 11.99 38.01
CA ASP A 51 -4.27 11.13 37.19
C ASP A 51 -2.96 10.74 37.90
N GLU A 52 -2.34 11.67 38.65
CA GLU A 52 -1.18 11.35 39.50
C GLU A 52 -1.53 10.37 40.64
N THR A 53 -2.73 10.52 41.22
CA THR A 53 -3.23 9.58 42.25
C THR A 53 -3.63 8.22 41.68
N LYS A 54 -4.10 8.12 40.43
CA LYS A 54 -4.29 6.82 39.76
C LYS A 54 -2.98 6.12 39.45
N SER A 55 -1.97 6.85 38.93
CA SER A 55 -0.67 6.26 38.58
C SER A 55 0.08 5.68 39.80
N SER A 56 -0.15 6.24 40.99
CA SER A 56 0.43 5.78 42.24
C SER A 56 -0.35 4.62 42.89
N VAL A 57 -1.63 4.44 42.55
CA VAL A 57 -2.49 3.34 43.06
C VAL A 57 -2.46 2.09 42.15
N GLU A 58 -2.20 2.23 40.85
CA GLU A 58 -2.06 1.09 39.92
C GLU A 58 -0.86 0.18 40.25
N ASN A 59 0.10 0.63 41.06
CA ASN A 59 1.25 -0.17 41.47
C ASN A 59 0.99 -1.11 42.67
N LEU A 60 -0.26 -1.18 43.17
CA LEU A 60 -0.67 -2.05 44.29
C LEU A 60 -1.53 -3.25 43.87
N HIS A 61 -1.52 -3.65 42.60
CA HIS A 61 -2.23 -4.85 42.17
C HIS A 61 -1.60 -6.12 42.79
N VAL A 62 -2.30 -6.71 43.75
CA VAL A 62 -1.99 -8.06 44.24
C VAL A 62 -1.97 -9.02 43.04
N PRO A 63 -0.96 -9.90 42.90
CA PRO A 63 -0.92 -10.86 41.80
C PRO A 63 -2.21 -11.70 41.73
N GLY A 64 -2.94 -11.58 40.61
CA GLY A 64 -4.22 -12.26 40.38
C GLY A 64 -4.14 -13.78 40.27
N GLU A 65 -2.93 -14.36 40.36
CA GLU A 65 -2.66 -15.80 40.27
C GLU A 65 -3.49 -16.61 41.26
N ARG A 66 -3.70 -16.10 42.48
CA ARG A 66 -4.55 -16.77 43.48
C ARG A 66 -5.99 -16.91 42.99
N ASN A 67 -6.54 -15.89 42.36
CA ASN A 67 -7.91 -15.93 41.82
C ASN A 67 -8.02 -16.91 40.64
N ILE A 68 -7.03 -16.93 39.75
CA ILE A 68 -6.92 -17.91 38.66
C ILE A 68 -6.85 -19.34 39.22
N SER A 69 -6.09 -19.53 40.29
CA SER A 69 -5.88 -20.84 40.92
C SER A 69 -7.11 -21.35 41.68
N ARG A 70 -8.04 -20.48 42.10
CA ARG A 70 -9.28 -20.89 42.77
C ARG A 70 -10.25 -21.63 41.85
N LEU A 71 -10.17 -21.38 40.54
CA LEU A 71 -11.04 -22.04 39.58
C LEU A 71 -10.60 -23.51 39.39
N PRO A 72 -11.52 -24.48 39.56
CA PRO A 72 -11.22 -25.90 39.34
C PRO A 72 -10.71 -26.21 37.93
N TYR A 73 -9.84 -27.22 37.83
CA TYR A 73 -9.25 -27.67 36.56
C TYR A 73 -10.32 -28.01 35.50
N ILE A 74 -11.41 -28.67 35.89
CA ILE A 74 -12.50 -29.05 34.97
C ILE A 74 -13.13 -27.83 34.29
N LEU A 75 -13.26 -26.71 35.01
CA LEU A 75 -13.79 -25.48 34.44
C LEU A 75 -12.80 -24.83 33.46
N TRP A 76 -11.50 -24.88 33.74
CA TRP A 76 -10.47 -24.46 32.78
C TRP A 76 -10.52 -25.29 31.50
N GLN A 77 -10.66 -26.61 31.60
CA GLN A 77 -10.83 -27.47 30.42
C GLN A 77 -12.08 -27.10 29.63
N LYS A 78 -13.20 -26.79 30.31
CA LYS A 78 -14.42 -26.33 29.65
C LYS A 78 -14.25 -24.96 28.99
N ILE A 79 -13.57 -24.01 29.61
CA ILE A 79 -13.27 -22.69 29.00
C ILE A 79 -12.48 -22.88 27.71
N VAL A 80 -11.46 -23.74 27.73
CA VAL A 80 -10.62 -24.03 26.57
C VAL A 80 -11.41 -24.56 25.37
N THR A 81 -12.52 -25.28 25.59
CA THR A 81 -13.38 -25.73 24.48
C THR A 81 -14.14 -24.63 23.76
N TYR A 82 -14.24 -23.43 24.34
CA TYR A 82 -14.93 -22.28 23.73
C TYR A 82 -13.99 -21.30 23.03
N ILE A 83 -12.67 -21.48 23.14
CA ILE A 83 -11.67 -20.59 22.55
C ILE A 83 -10.86 -21.32 21.47
N SER A 84 -10.24 -20.55 20.58
CA SER A 84 -9.40 -21.12 19.52
C SER A 84 -8.16 -21.82 20.10
N LEU A 85 -7.53 -22.68 19.31
CA LEU A 85 -6.28 -23.34 19.71
C LEU A 85 -5.17 -22.30 19.93
N CYS A 86 -5.06 -21.31 19.05
CA CYS A 86 -4.14 -20.19 19.21
C CYS A 86 -4.36 -19.46 20.55
N ASP A 87 -5.60 -19.07 20.86
CA ASP A 87 -5.91 -18.31 22.08
C ASP A 87 -5.67 -19.13 23.34
N THR A 88 -5.94 -20.44 23.28
CA THR A 88 -5.62 -21.38 24.37
C THR A 88 -4.13 -21.39 24.68
N VAL A 89 -3.31 -21.44 23.64
CA VAL A 89 -1.84 -21.47 23.76
C VAL A 89 -1.31 -20.11 24.26
N CYS A 90 -1.86 -18.99 23.76
CA CYS A 90 -1.58 -17.64 24.28
C CYS A 90 -1.93 -17.53 25.77
N LEU A 91 -3.10 -18.01 26.17
CA LEU A 91 -3.56 -18.01 27.55
C LEU A 91 -2.65 -18.87 28.43
N ALA A 92 -2.25 -20.05 27.97
CA ALA A 92 -1.31 -20.91 28.67
C ALA A 92 0.07 -20.27 28.82
N THR A 93 0.52 -19.44 27.87
CA THR A 93 1.82 -18.72 27.96
C THR A 93 1.78 -17.43 28.76
N ALA A 94 0.60 -16.92 29.10
CA ALA A 94 0.49 -15.66 29.83
C ALA A 94 1.05 -15.74 31.26
N SER A 95 0.95 -16.89 31.94
CA SER A 95 1.54 -17.10 33.26
C SER A 95 1.85 -18.57 33.55
N LYS A 96 2.78 -18.82 34.49
CA LYS A 96 3.10 -20.18 34.96
C LYS A 96 1.86 -20.88 35.57
N THR A 97 1.01 -20.12 36.27
CA THR A 97 -0.22 -20.63 36.87
C THR A 97 -1.22 -21.10 35.81
N LEU A 98 -1.39 -20.33 34.73
CA LEU A 98 -2.26 -20.73 33.61
C LEU A 98 -1.69 -21.93 32.85
N LEU A 99 -0.38 -21.97 32.63
CA LEU A 99 0.28 -23.15 32.04
C LEU A 99 0.00 -24.42 32.84
N ASN A 100 0.11 -24.34 34.17
CA ASN A 100 -0.16 -25.48 35.06
C ASN A 100 -1.64 -25.89 35.05
N ARG A 101 -2.57 -24.94 34.85
CA ARG A 101 -4.02 -25.21 34.82
C ARG A 101 -4.51 -25.75 33.48
N ILE A 102 -3.97 -25.27 32.37
CA ILE A 102 -4.38 -25.67 31.01
C ILE A 102 -3.60 -26.91 30.54
N GLY A 103 -2.33 -27.00 30.93
CA GLY A 103 -1.41 -28.07 30.53
C GLY A 103 -0.74 -27.84 29.18
N THR A 104 0.10 -28.81 28.77
CA THR A 104 0.92 -28.74 27.56
C THR A 104 0.29 -29.39 26.33
N LYS A 105 -0.85 -30.08 26.47
CA LYS A 105 -1.51 -30.81 25.36
C LYS A 105 -1.72 -29.94 24.12
N HIS A 106 -2.20 -28.71 24.31
CA HIS A 106 -2.48 -27.77 23.22
C HIS A 106 -1.21 -27.32 22.47
N TRP A 107 -0.04 -27.37 23.11
CA TRP A 107 1.23 -27.12 22.44
C TRP A 107 1.62 -28.22 21.47
N HIS A 108 1.35 -29.47 21.84
CA HIS A 108 1.61 -30.61 20.96
C HIS A 108 0.65 -30.60 19.76
N LEU A 109 -0.64 -30.32 19.99
CA LEU A 109 -1.62 -30.13 18.91
C LEU A 109 -1.21 -29.03 17.94
N LEU A 110 -0.71 -27.89 18.45
CA LEU A 110 -0.24 -26.79 17.61
C LEU A 110 0.96 -27.15 16.72
N GLN A 111 1.68 -28.24 17.01
CA GLN A 111 2.80 -28.70 16.18
C GLN A 111 2.35 -29.58 15.01
N GLU A 112 1.12 -30.09 15.04
CA GLU A 112 0.56 -30.92 13.98
C GLU A 112 0.31 -30.09 12.70
N PRO A 113 0.47 -30.70 11.51
CA PRO A 113 0.32 -29.99 10.24
C PRO A 113 -1.11 -29.46 10.02
N ASP A 114 -2.12 -30.13 10.56
CA ASP A 114 -3.53 -29.75 10.40
C ASP A 114 -3.85 -28.40 11.07
N TYR A 115 -3.03 -27.98 12.04
CA TYR A 115 -3.18 -26.72 12.77
C TYR A 115 -2.13 -25.67 12.36
N GLU A 116 -1.54 -25.77 11.15
CA GLU A 116 -0.52 -24.83 10.65
C GLU A 116 -1.01 -23.36 10.65
N GLU A 117 -2.28 -23.10 10.32
CA GLU A 117 -2.85 -21.75 10.36
C GLU A 117 -2.95 -21.19 11.80
N GLU A 118 -3.43 -21.99 12.74
CA GLU A 118 -3.51 -21.62 14.16
C GLU A 118 -2.11 -21.37 14.74
N LYS A 119 -1.13 -22.18 14.33
CA LYS A 119 0.27 -21.97 14.68
C LYS A 119 0.81 -20.65 14.14
N ILE A 120 0.51 -20.30 12.89
CA ILE A 120 0.89 -19.01 12.31
C ILE A 120 0.25 -17.86 13.11
N LYS A 121 -1.04 -17.93 13.44
CA LYS A 121 -1.72 -16.92 14.27
C LYS A 121 -1.02 -16.73 15.62
N PHE A 122 -0.69 -17.83 16.30
CA PHE A 122 0.07 -17.78 17.55
C PHE A 122 1.43 -17.10 17.36
N LEU A 123 2.18 -17.49 16.33
CA LEU A 123 3.50 -16.91 16.05
C LEU A 123 3.44 -15.41 15.73
N LEU A 124 2.38 -14.93 15.09
CA LEU A 124 2.20 -13.50 14.83
C LEU A 124 2.05 -12.67 16.12
N THR A 125 1.59 -13.25 17.23
CA THR A 125 1.55 -12.55 18.53
C THR A 125 2.94 -12.23 19.08
N LEU A 126 3.96 -13.00 18.68
CA LEU A 126 5.35 -12.81 19.11
C LEU A 126 6.11 -11.76 18.29
N ASN A 127 5.49 -11.23 17.24
CA ASN A 127 6.16 -10.45 16.20
C ASN A 127 6.84 -9.17 16.71
N GLN A 128 6.23 -8.51 17.70
CA GLN A 128 6.74 -7.30 18.35
C GLN A 128 7.98 -7.56 19.23
N ARG A 129 8.15 -8.79 19.73
CA ARG A 129 9.23 -9.15 20.66
C ARG A 129 10.47 -9.70 19.96
N LEU A 130 10.41 -9.90 18.64
CA LEU A 130 11.44 -10.61 17.87
C LEU A 130 12.02 -9.78 16.72
N PRO A 131 12.69 -8.63 16.98
CA PRO A 131 13.19 -7.71 15.94
C PRO A 131 14.21 -8.35 14.99
N GLN A 132 15.01 -9.29 15.50
CA GLN A 132 16.08 -9.96 14.73
C GLN A 132 15.59 -11.21 13.98
N HIS A 133 14.31 -11.56 14.06
CA HIS A 133 13.78 -12.75 13.42
C HIS A 133 12.66 -12.41 12.44
N LEU A 134 12.47 -13.20 11.39
CA LEU A 134 11.34 -13.13 10.46
C LEU A 134 10.55 -14.44 10.51
N LEU A 135 9.22 -14.34 10.45
CA LEU A 135 8.35 -15.51 10.36
C LEU A 135 8.39 -16.06 8.94
N CYS A 136 8.78 -17.32 8.80
CA CYS A 136 8.74 -18.07 7.56
C CYS A 136 7.42 -18.82 7.46
N PHE A 137 6.56 -18.43 6.51
CA PHE A 137 5.27 -19.08 6.29
C PHE A 137 5.39 -20.53 5.82
N PRO A 138 6.34 -20.91 4.94
CA PRO A 138 6.48 -22.32 4.54
C PRO A 138 6.77 -23.32 5.66
N CYS A 139 7.49 -22.94 6.71
CA CYS A 139 7.81 -23.86 7.82
C CYS A 139 7.14 -23.49 9.14
N ALA A 140 6.36 -22.40 9.16
CA ALA A 140 5.75 -21.82 10.35
C ALA A 140 6.74 -21.71 11.53
N LYS A 141 7.91 -21.08 11.29
CA LYS A 141 8.95 -20.82 12.31
C LYS A 141 9.58 -19.44 12.12
N TYR A 142 10.05 -18.85 13.21
CA TYR A 142 10.90 -17.67 13.16
C TYR A 142 12.34 -18.07 12.83
N HIS A 143 12.92 -17.41 11.83
CA HIS A 143 14.32 -17.55 11.47
C HIS A 143 15.08 -16.26 11.78
N LYS A 144 16.32 -16.40 12.25
CA LYS A 144 17.20 -15.26 12.49
C LYS A 144 17.58 -14.62 11.15
N ARG A 145 17.50 -13.29 11.08
CA ARG A 145 17.93 -12.50 9.92
C ARG A 145 19.43 -12.62 9.72
N THR A 146 19.88 -12.80 8.48
CA THR A 146 21.30 -12.97 8.16
C THR A 146 22.00 -11.65 7.80
N LYS A 147 21.27 -10.68 7.26
CA LYS A 147 21.84 -9.43 6.69
C LYS A 147 21.27 -8.16 7.34
N ILE A 148 21.17 -8.13 8.66
CA ILE A 148 20.57 -7.00 9.41
C ILE A 148 21.25 -5.68 9.02
N GLY A 149 20.46 -4.71 8.55
CA GLY A 149 20.91 -3.38 8.13
C GLY A 149 21.34 -3.29 6.66
N ASN A 150 21.65 -4.43 6.03
CA ASN A 150 22.08 -4.52 4.63
C ASN A 150 21.04 -5.24 3.75
N GLU A 151 19.80 -5.40 4.24
CA GLU A 151 18.73 -6.00 3.47
C GLU A 151 18.29 -5.09 2.32
N THR A 152 18.54 -5.54 1.09
CA THR A 152 18.21 -4.79 -0.12
C THR A 152 17.41 -5.66 -1.06
N LEU A 153 16.28 -5.17 -1.56
CA LEU A 153 15.51 -5.89 -2.59
C LEU A 153 16.36 -5.98 -3.88
N ARG A 154 16.54 -7.21 -4.38
CA ARG A 154 17.30 -7.54 -5.59
C ARG A 154 16.37 -8.00 -6.71
N PRO A 155 16.80 -7.94 -7.99
CA PRO A 155 16.05 -8.51 -9.11
C PRO A 155 15.77 -10.01 -8.92
N THR A 156 14.69 -10.52 -9.51
CA THR A 156 14.20 -11.90 -9.31
C THR A 156 15.23 -12.99 -9.62
N MET A 157 16.13 -12.73 -10.58
CA MET A 157 17.17 -13.69 -10.98
C MET A 157 18.31 -13.83 -9.95
N VAL A 158 18.36 -12.95 -8.94
CA VAL A 158 19.40 -12.96 -7.91
C VAL A 158 18.82 -13.53 -6.63
N LEU A 159 19.29 -14.72 -6.23
CA LEU A 159 18.96 -15.29 -4.93
C LEU A 159 19.40 -14.35 -3.83
N ASN A 160 18.44 -13.85 -3.07
CA ASN A 160 18.70 -12.96 -1.94
C ASN A 160 17.84 -13.33 -0.73
N PRO A 161 18.09 -14.50 -0.12
CA PRO A 161 17.39 -14.91 1.10
C PRO A 161 17.74 -13.95 2.25
N LEU A 162 16.73 -13.63 3.07
CA LEU A 162 16.88 -12.82 4.28
C LEU A 162 17.22 -13.67 5.52
N PHE A 163 17.05 -14.98 5.39
CA PHE A 163 17.33 -15.98 6.41
C PHE A 163 17.51 -17.35 5.76
N GLU A 164 18.13 -18.28 6.48
CA GLU A 164 18.33 -19.65 6.03
C GLU A 164 17.18 -20.55 6.50
N CYS A 165 16.52 -21.23 5.56
CA CYS A 165 15.42 -22.13 5.86
C CYS A 165 15.52 -23.41 5.03
N ALA A 166 15.69 -24.55 5.70
CA ALA A 166 15.81 -25.88 5.09
C ALA A 166 14.53 -26.39 4.41
N SER A 167 13.41 -25.69 4.60
CA SER A 167 12.14 -26.01 3.93
C SER A 167 12.00 -25.31 2.57
N VAL A 168 12.82 -24.29 2.29
CA VAL A 168 12.78 -23.57 1.01
C VAL A 168 13.27 -24.49 -0.10
N GLY A 169 12.46 -24.65 -1.14
CA GLY A 169 12.75 -25.54 -2.27
C GLY A 169 12.18 -26.95 -2.12
N ARG A 170 11.57 -27.29 -0.98
CA ARG A 170 10.76 -28.52 -0.87
C ARG A 170 9.46 -28.37 -1.64
N TYR A 171 8.98 -29.48 -2.22
CA TYR A 171 7.70 -29.53 -2.92
C TYR A 171 6.57 -29.01 -2.03
N GLY A 172 5.72 -28.14 -2.56
CA GLY A 172 4.60 -27.52 -1.83
C GLY A 172 4.97 -26.46 -0.79
N LYS A 173 6.26 -26.15 -0.56
CA LYS A 173 6.70 -25.15 0.43
C LYS A 173 7.41 -23.98 -0.25
N THR A 174 6.64 -23.13 -0.92
CA THR A 174 7.11 -21.93 -1.62
C THR A 174 6.94 -20.68 -0.74
N GLN A 175 7.95 -19.81 -0.75
CA GLN A 175 7.83 -18.52 -0.06
C GLN A 175 6.78 -17.65 -0.77
N PRO A 176 5.85 -17.01 -0.03
CA PRO A 176 4.89 -16.10 -0.61
C PRO A 176 5.60 -14.96 -1.33
N LYS A 177 5.18 -14.68 -2.57
CA LYS A 177 5.70 -13.61 -3.41
C LYS A 177 4.59 -13.09 -4.30
N ILE A 178 4.71 -11.86 -4.74
CA ILE A 178 3.80 -11.22 -5.70
C ILE A 178 4.58 -10.70 -6.89
N ARG A 179 4.02 -10.79 -8.08
CA ARG A 179 4.62 -10.15 -9.26
C ARG A 179 4.46 -8.63 -9.14
N LEU A 180 5.50 -7.86 -9.41
CA LEU A 180 5.41 -6.40 -9.54
C LEU A 180 5.16 -6.03 -11.00
N THR A 181 6.04 -6.52 -11.88
CA THR A 181 5.98 -6.41 -13.35
C THR A 181 6.59 -7.67 -13.94
N HIS A 182 6.70 -7.77 -15.27
CA HIS A 182 7.45 -8.84 -15.89
C HIS A 182 8.90 -8.91 -15.35
N GLY A 183 9.37 -10.14 -15.08
CA GLY A 183 10.69 -10.42 -14.52
C GLY A 183 10.97 -9.91 -13.09
N HIS A 184 10.03 -9.22 -12.44
CA HIS A 184 10.25 -8.58 -11.13
C HIS A 184 9.19 -8.99 -10.12
N VAL A 185 9.62 -9.58 -8.99
CA VAL A 185 8.75 -10.01 -7.89
C VAL A 185 9.10 -9.31 -6.59
N LEU A 186 8.11 -9.18 -5.71
CA LEU A 186 8.28 -8.77 -4.32
C LEU A 186 8.08 -9.98 -3.41
N PRO A 187 9.15 -10.50 -2.79
CA PRO A 187 9.01 -11.52 -1.76
C PRO A 187 8.30 -10.95 -0.52
N PHE A 188 7.40 -11.74 0.07
CA PHE A 188 6.65 -11.30 1.25
C PHE A 188 7.54 -11.02 2.47
N SER A 189 8.71 -11.64 2.55
CA SER A 189 9.69 -11.36 3.60
C SER A 189 10.17 -9.91 3.62
N PHE A 190 10.22 -9.23 2.46
CA PHE A 190 10.50 -7.80 2.39
C PHE A 190 9.31 -6.93 2.81
N VAL A 191 8.09 -7.40 2.56
CA VAL A 191 6.86 -6.76 3.07
C VAL A 191 6.86 -6.80 4.59
N GLN A 192 7.16 -7.96 5.20
CA GLN A 192 7.29 -8.11 6.64
C GLN A 192 8.33 -7.15 7.22
N LEU A 193 9.51 -7.02 6.62
CA LEU A 193 10.53 -6.08 7.12
C LEU A 193 10.03 -4.64 7.17
N VAL A 194 9.35 -4.20 6.12
CA VAL A 194 8.90 -2.81 5.99
C VAL A 194 7.73 -2.50 6.91
N THR A 195 6.72 -3.36 6.94
CA THR A 195 5.54 -3.13 7.78
C THR A 195 5.88 -3.25 9.26
N ARG A 196 6.78 -4.17 9.63
CA ARG A 196 7.25 -4.29 11.02
C ARG A 196 8.13 -3.12 11.47
N ALA A 197 9.00 -2.62 10.59
CA ALA A 197 9.80 -1.43 10.89
C ALA A 197 8.92 -0.20 11.14
N HIS A 198 7.83 -0.08 10.38
CA HIS A 198 6.84 0.99 10.55
C HIS A 198 5.98 0.82 11.82
N ASN A 199 5.49 -0.39 12.09
CA ASN A 199 4.54 -0.63 13.17
C ASN A 199 5.18 -0.78 14.56
N TYR A 200 6.46 -1.16 14.64
CA TYR A 200 7.15 -1.40 15.90
C TYR A 200 8.33 -0.45 16.08
N THR A 201 9.50 -0.83 15.57
CA THR A 201 10.72 -0.01 15.64
C THR A 201 11.59 -0.24 14.40
N PRO A 202 12.47 0.70 14.01
CA PRO A 202 13.38 0.52 12.88
C PRO A 202 14.22 -0.76 12.94
N SER A 203 14.55 -1.25 14.15
CA SER A 203 15.30 -2.50 14.35
C SER A 203 14.59 -3.74 13.78
N HIS A 204 13.26 -3.70 13.61
CA HIS A 204 12.47 -4.82 13.09
C HIS A 204 12.59 -5.01 11.58
N GLY A 205 13.19 -4.06 10.84
CA GLY A 205 13.38 -4.24 9.41
C GLY A 205 14.04 -3.07 8.71
N ILE A 206 13.42 -2.61 7.61
CA ILE A 206 13.98 -1.58 6.72
C ILE A 206 12.93 -0.49 6.45
N PRO A 207 13.34 0.75 6.13
CA PRO A 207 12.38 1.81 5.81
C PRO A 207 11.65 1.52 4.49
N VAL A 208 10.39 1.95 4.39
CA VAL A 208 9.49 1.75 3.22
C VAL A 208 10.15 2.17 1.90
N LEU A 209 10.86 3.29 1.91
CA LEU A 209 11.55 3.83 0.73
C LEU A 209 12.61 2.87 0.16
N SER A 210 13.12 1.93 0.97
CA SER A 210 14.07 0.91 0.53
C SER A 210 13.50 -0.08 -0.49
N LEU A 211 12.17 -0.15 -0.64
CA LEU A 211 11.51 -0.96 -1.68
C LEU A 211 11.36 -0.23 -3.01
N CYS A 212 11.39 1.11 -3.01
CA CYS A 212 11.19 1.91 -4.22
C CYS A 212 12.30 1.64 -5.23
N ARG A 213 11.94 1.38 -6.49
CA ARG A 213 12.89 1.08 -7.57
C ARG A 213 12.49 1.78 -8.86
N ARG A 214 13.49 2.05 -9.68
CA ARG A 214 13.34 2.38 -11.11
C ARG A 214 14.16 1.38 -11.89
N TYR A 215 13.57 0.78 -12.91
CA TYR A 215 14.26 -0.20 -13.74
C TYR A 215 13.67 -0.20 -15.14
N LYS A 216 14.51 -0.57 -16.10
CA LYS A 216 14.11 -0.81 -17.47
C LYS A 216 14.14 -2.32 -17.70
N ASP A 217 13.03 -2.86 -18.16
CA ASP A 217 12.98 -4.24 -18.62
C ASP A 217 13.83 -4.38 -19.88
N ARG A 218 14.75 -5.35 -19.88
CA ARG A 218 15.73 -5.52 -20.95
C ARG A 218 15.11 -6.09 -22.21
N GLU A 219 14.13 -6.99 -22.05
CA GLU A 219 13.52 -7.70 -23.16
C GLU A 219 12.44 -6.87 -23.83
N SER A 220 11.51 -6.34 -23.04
CA SER A 220 10.39 -5.55 -23.56
C SER A 220 10.74 -4.08 -23.79
N GLY A 221 11.80 -3.58 -23.16
CA GLY A 221 12.18 -2.18 -23.17
C GLY A 221 11.21 -1.24 -22.46
N TRP A 222 10.29 -1.75 -21.64
CA TRP A 222 9.45 -0.95 -20.75
C TRP A 222 10.25 -0.35 -19.61
N ASN A 223 9.91 0.88 -19.22
CA ASN A 223 10.45 1.52 -18.04
C ASN A 223 9.42 1.41 -16.91
N HIS A 224 9.86 0.99 -15.73
CA HIS A 224 9.02 0.82 -14.56
C HIS A 224 9.54 1.63 -13.38
N GLN A 225 8.63 2.20 -12.61
CA GLN A 225 8.91 2.86 -11.35
C GLN A 225 7.95 2.37 -10.27
N THR A 226 8.49 1.79 -9.20
CA THR A 226 7.74 1.37 -8.02
C THR A 226 7.88 2.38 -6.90
N ARG A 227 6.76 2.68 -6.23
CA ARG A 227 6.71 3.44 -4.98
C ARG A 227 5.79 2.75 -3.99
N TYR A 228 6.06 2.95 -2.71
CA TYR A 228 5.33 2.32 -1.61
C TYR A 228 4.95 3.37 -0.58
N TYR A 229 3.82 3.14 0.07
CA TYR A 229 3.32 3.99 1.14
C TYR A 229 2.55 3.13 2.14
N ILE A 230 2.67 3.41 3.44
CA ILE A 230 1.88 2.73 4.46
C ILE A 230 0.77 3.65 4.91
N HIS A 231 -0.47 3.17 4.83
CA HIS A 231 -1.65 3.90 5.28
C HIS A 231 -2.47 2.99 6.19
N GLN A 232 -2.73 3.42 7.43
CA GLN A 232 -3.51 2.64 8.41
C GLN A 232 -3.01 1.19 8.58
N GLY A 233 -1.68 1.00 8.55
CA GLY A 233 -1.04 -0.32 8.66
C GLY A 233 -1.03 -1.15 7.38
N HIS A 234 -1.69 -0.71 6.30
CA HIS A 234 -1.69 -1.37 4.99
C HIS A 234 -0.55 -0.86 4.12
N LEU A 235 0.17 -1.77 3.45
CA LEU A 235 1.20 -1.43 2.48
C LEU A 235 0.57 -1.21 1.10
N LEU A 236 0.49 0.05 0.69
CA LEU A 236 0.04 0.43 -0.64
C LEU A 236 1.24 0.46 -1.60
N LEU A 237 1.01 0.00 -2.82
CA LEU A 237 1.97 -0.04 -3.90
C LEU A 237 1.48 0.81 -5.07
N ARG A 238 2.38 1.59 -5.66
CA ARG A 238 2.20 2.23 -6.97
C ARG A 238 3.26 1.75 -7.95
N VAL A 239 2.86 1.35 -9.14
CA VAL A 239 3.75 1.01 -10.24
C VAL A 239 3.39 1.86 -11.45
N ILE A 240 4.32 2.69 -11.92
CA ILE A 240 4.20 3.42 -13.18
C ILE A 240 5.01 2.66 -14.22
N SER A 241 4.36 2.23 -15.30
CA SER A 241 4.99 1.54 -16.42
C SER A 241 4.83 2.37 -17.68
N GLN A 242 5.93 2.63 -18.38
CA GLN A 242 5.97 3.49 -19.55
C GLN A 242 6.68 2.83 -20.72
N LYS A 243 6.13 3.02 -21.92
CA LYS A 243 6.74 2.57 -23.18
C LYS A 243 6.41 3.53 -24.32
N PHE A 244 7.41 3.88 -25.12
CA PHE A 244 7.18 4.60 -26.38
C PHE A 244 6.40 3.73 -27.35
N ALA A 245 5.42 4.31 -28.02
CA ALA A 245 4.58 3.63 -28.97
C ALA A 245 4.48 4.45 -30.27
N ALA A 246 4.61 3.77 -31.40
CA ALA A 246 4.45 4.38 -32.70
C ALA A 246 2.95 4.61 -33.01
N PRO A 247 2.61 5.62 -33.82
CA PRO A 247 1.26 5.78 -34.35
C PRO A 247 0.91 4.59 -35.26
N GLY A 248 -0.38 4.23 -35.33
CA GLY A 248 -0.87 3.26 -36.30
C GLY A 248 -0.31 1.84 -36.17
N LEU A 249 0.09 1.41 -34.96
CA LEU A 249 0.61 0.05 -34.74
C LEU A 249 -0.40 -1.03 -35.22
N PRO A 250 0.03 -2.00 -36.04
CA PRO A 250 -0.80 -3.14 -36.39
C PRO A 250 -1.09 -3.99 -35.15
N VAL A 251 -2.11 -4.85 -35.21
CA VAL A 251 -2.54 -5.71 -34.08
C VAL A 251 -1.37 -6.51 -33.49
N SER A 252 -0.51 -7.07 -34.35
CA SER A 252 0.70 -7.78 -33.92
C SER A 252 1.70 -6.87 -33.19
N GLY A 253 1.85 -5.62 -33.64
CA GLY A 253 2.69 -4.62 -32.98
C GLY A 253 2.15 -4.22 -31.60
N GLN A 254 0.83 -4.06 -31.47
CA GLN A 254 0.18 -3.81 -30.17
C GLN A 254 0.38 -4.99 -29.22
N ARG A 255 0.26 -6.23 -29.72
CA ARG A 255 0.51 -7.44 -28.93
C ARG A 255 1.96 -7.51 -28.45
N HIS A 256 2.93 -7.30 -29.33
CA HIS A 256 4.35 -7.30 -28.93
C HIS A 256 4.69 -6.19 -27.94
N LEU A 257 4.00 -5.05 -28.01
CA LEU A 257 4.20 -3.95 -27.08
C LEU A 257 3.64 -4.26 -25.69
N LEU A 258 2.48 -4.91 -25.60
CA LEU A 258 1.74 -5.06 -24.35
C LEU A 258 2.03 -6.37 -23.59
N TYR A 259 2.30 -7.47 -24.29
CA TYR A 259 2.39 -8.81 -23.69
C TYR A 259 3.81 -9.37 -23.73
N SER A 260 4.17 -10.04 -22.64
CA SER A 260 5.30 -10.96 -22.57
C SER A 260 5.19 -12.06 -23.62
N ARG A 261 6.32 -12.41 -24.25
CA ARG A 261 6.37 -13.46 -25.27
C ARG A 261 6.38 -14.87 -24.67
N GLU A 262 6.78 -14.99 -23.41
CA GLU A 262 6.93 -16.28 -22.74
C GLU A 262 5.63 -16.75 -22.09
N ASP A 263 5.05 -15.90 -21.24
CA ASP A 263 3.89 -16.24 -20.39
C ASP A 263 2.62 -15.49 -20.79
N TYR A 264 2.67 -14.67 -21.84
CA TYR A 264 1.57 -13.85 -22.33
C TYR A 264 0.91 -12.97 -21.25
N MET A 265 1.61 -12.69 -20.16
CA MET A 265 1.16 -11.72 -19.17
C MET A 265 1.50 -10.30 -19.62
N PRO A 266 0.67 -9.29 -19.32
CA PRO A 266 0.99 -7.91 -19.62
C PRO A 266 2.25 -7.46 -18.87
N TYR A 267 3.16 -6.75 -19.52
CA TYR A 267 4.44 -6.34 -18.90
C TYR A 267 4.26 -5.49 -17.62
N PHE A 268 3.14 -4.77 -17.52
CA PHE A 268 2.84 -3.80 -16.47
C PHE A 268 1.86 -4.30 -15.38
N SER A 269 1.22 -5.46 -15.59
CA SER A 269 0.17 -5.96 -14.70
C SER A 269 0.65 -7.15 -13.85
N CYS A 270 0.09 -7.27 -12.64
CA CYS A 270 0.27 -8.46 -11.79
C CYS A 270 -1.04 -9.04 -11.25
N CYS A 271 -2.17 -8.36 -11.47
CA CYS A 271 -3.49 -8.84 -11.07
C CYS A 271 -3.82 -10.12 -11.83
N SER A 272 -4.06 -11.25 -11.15
CA SER A 272 -4.50 -12.51 -11.76
C SER A 272 -5.73 -12.37 -12.67
N HIS A 273 -6.65 -11.47 -12.32
CA HIS A 273 -7.93 -11.26 -12.99
C HIS A 273 -7.86 -10.31 -14.20
N TRP A 274 -6.65 -9.99 -14.68
CA TRP A 274 -6.49 -9.04 -15.79
C TRP A 274 -7.17 -9.51 -17.08
N ARG A 275 -7.35 -10.82 -17.26
CA ARG A 275 -7.96 -11.47 -18.43
C ARG A 275 -9.47 -11.36 -18.46
N ASP A 276 -10.09 -11.23 -17.29
CA ASP A 276 -11.55 -11.31 -17.12
C ASP A 276 -12.27 -10.04 -17.58
N GLY A 277 -11.53 -8.96 -17.83
CA GLY A 277 -12.09 -7.64 -18.12
C GLY A 277 -11.46 -6.92 -19.31
N ASP A 278 -11.67 -5.61 -19.33
CA ASP A 278 -11.37 -4.72 -20.45
C ASP A 278 -9.93 -4.17 -20.41
N LEU A 279 -9.03 -4.67 -19.53
CA LEU A 279 -7.71 -4.05 -19.31
C LEU A 279 -6.94 -3.87 -20.63
N MET A 280 -6.92 -4.91 -21.43
CA MET A 280 -6.17 -4.93 -22.68
C MET A 280 -6.89 -4.14 -23.78
N ASP A 281 -8.22 -4.22 -23.83
CA ASP A 281 -9.03 -3.45 -24.78
C ASP A 281 -8.86 -1.94 -24.56
N ILE A 282 -8.78 -1.52 -23.30
CA ILE A 282 -8.49 -0.14 -22.90
C ILE A 282 -7.09 0.28 -23.35
N CYS A 283 -6.08 -0.58 -23.18
CA CYS A 283 -4.72 -0.29 -23.62
C CYS A 283 -4.63 -0.21 -25.15
N LYS A 284 -5.25 -1.15 -25.87
CA LYS A 284 -5.33 -1.17 -27.34
C LYS A 284 -6.06 0.08 -27.87
N CYS A 285 -7.16 0.48 -27.22
CA CYS A 285 -7.87 1.72 -27.54
C CYS A 285 -7.04 2.97 -27.22
N ALA A 286 -6.28 2.99 -26.14
CA ALA A 286 -5.37 4.11 -25.86
C ALA A 286 -4.29 4.23 -26.95
N LEU A 287 -3.72 3.10 -27.41
CA LEU A 287 -2.73 3.09 -28.49
C LEU A 287 -3.29 3.61 -29.83
N SER A 288 -4.57 3.38 -30.13
CA SER A 288 -5.19 3.92 -31.36
C SER A 288 -5.39 5.44 -31.34
N HIS A 289 -5.28 6.09 -30.17
CA HIS A 289 -5.30 7.54 -30.05
C HIS A 289 -3.92 8.20 -30.26
N ILE A 290 -2.86 7.41 -30.48
CA ILE A 290 -1.53 7.94 -30.79
C ILE A 290 -1.54 8.48 -32.22
N THR A 291 -1.32 9.79 -32.34
CA THR A 291 -1.35 10.51 -33.62
C THR A 291 0.03 10.56 -34.26
N ASP A 292 0.07 10.50 -35.59
CA ASP A 292 1.32 10.67 -36.32
C ASP A 292 1.87 12.11 -36.17
N PRO A 293 3.14 12.30 -35.77
CA PRO A 293 3.75 13.62 -35.67
C PRO A 293 3.69 14.42 -36.98
N TYR A 294 3.69 13.79 -38.16
CA TYR A 294 3.63 14.50 -39.44
C TYR A 294 2.26 15.15 -39.70
N HIS A 295 1.18 14.56 -39.19
CA HIS A 295 -0.17 15.15 -39.29
C HIS A 295 -0.42 16.29 -38.29
N MET A 296 0.49 16.50 -37.32
CA MET A 296 0.36 17.57 -36.31
C MET A 296 0.75 18.95 -36.86
N THR A 297 1.67 19.01 -37.83
CA THR A 297 2.12 20.28 -38.45
C THR A 297 1.15 20.79 -39.52
N LEU A 298 0.48 19.91 -40.26
CA LEU A 298 -0.45 20.28 -41.34
C LEU A 298 -1.80 20.87 -40.86
N LYS A 299 -2.25 20.56 -39.64
CA LYS A 299 -3.52 21.12 -39.10
C LYS A 299 -3.37 22.51 -38.46
N GLN A 300 -2.15 23.02 -38.32
CA GLN A 300 -1.91 24.34 -37.71
C GLN A 300 -2.16 25.53 -38.65
N SER A 301 -2.29 25.31 -39.97
CA SER A 301 -2.43 26.41 -40.94
C SER A 301 -3.85 26.93 -41.16
N THR A 302 -4.90 26.31 -40.59
CA THR A 302 -6.28 26.63 -41.02
C THR A 302 -7.37 26.58 -39.95
N ILE A 303 -7.05 26.44 -38.66
CA ILE A 303 -8.09 26.39 -37.62
C ILE A 303 -7.85 27.47 -36.57
N GLN A 304 -8.82 28.39 -36.49
CA GLN A 304 -8.94 29.41 -35.46
C GLN A 304 -8.68 28.82 -34.07
N ARG A 305 -7.86 29.53 -33.29
CA ARG A 305 -7.46 29.20 -31.92
C ARG A 305 -8.68 28.99 -31.01
N SER A 306 -9.09 27.74 -30.84
CA SER A 306 -9.81 27.30 -29.65
C SER A 306 -8.78 26.86 -28.58
N PRO A 307 -8.97 27.16 -27.27
CA PRO A 307 -7.91 26.97 -26.27
C PRO A 307 -7.71 25.51 -25.80
N SER A 308 -8.18 24.49 -26.53
CA SER A 308 -8.29 23.13 -25.97
C SER A 308 -7.96 21.95 -26.90
N SER A 309 -7.35 22.16 -28.07
CA SER A 309 -6.78 21.05 -28.85
C SER A 309 -5.33 20.80 -28.41
N SER A 310 -5.16 20.21 -27.22
CA SER A 310 -3.86 19.76 -26.75
C SER A 310 -3.18 18.85 -27.79
N LEU A 311 -1.91 19.10 -28.09
CA LEU A 311 -1.01 18.36 -29.00
C LEU A 311 -0.74 16.90 -28.58
N LEU A 312 -1.60 16.34 -27.74
CA LEU A 312 -1.51 15.05 -27.09
C LEU A 312 -2.71 14.23 -27.56
N GLY A 313 -2.50 12.95 -27.85
CA GLY A 313 -3.61 12.02 -28.10
C GLY A 313 -4.62 12.10 -26.97
N SER A 314 -5.79 12.69 -27.24
CA SER A 314 -6.87 12.78 -26.25
C SER A 314 -7.56 11.42 -26.15
N LEU A 315 -7.45 10.79 -24.98
CA LEU A 315 -8.15 9.54 -24.70
C LEU A 315 -9.68 9.73 -24.78
N CYS A 316 -10.39 8.74 -25.32
CA CYS A 316 -11.85 8.75 -25.39
C CYS A 316 -12.50 8.37 -24.05
N SER A 317 -13.83 8.46 -23.97
CA SER A 317 -14.61 8.11 -22.77
C SER A 317 -14.47 6.65 -22.33
N PHE A 318 -13.99 5.75 -23.21
CA PHE A 318 -13.76 4.34 -22.89
C PHE A 318 -12.41 4.10 -22.19
N CYS A 319 -11.32 4.68 -22.73
CA CYS A 319 -9.96 4.42 -22.24
C CYS A 319 -9.43 5.49 -21.27
N ARG A 320 -10.07 6.66 -21.20
CA ARG A 320 -9.75 7.72 -20.25
C ARG A 320 -10.02 7.35 -18.79
N PRO A 321 -11.15 6.72 -18.39
CA PRO A 321 -11.48 6.51 -16.99
C PRO A 321 -10.56 5.50 -16.29
N MET A 322 -10.38 5.68 -14.98
CA MET A 322 -9.70 4.72 -14.12
C MET A 322 -10.49 3.43 -14.01
N ARG A 323 -9.79 2.30 -13.88
CA ARG A 323 -10.38 0.98 -13.73
C ARG A 323 -9.98 0.31 -12.43
N ARG A 324 -10.94 -0.31 -11.75
CA ARG A 324 -10.71 -1.16 -10.57
C ARG A 324 -11.07 -2.59 -10.88
N CYS A 325 -10.18 -3.53 -10.56
CA CYS A 325 -10.50 -4.94 -10.60
C CYS A 325 -11.58 -5.27 -9.54
N PRO A 326 -12.68 -5.94 -9.88
CA PRO A 326 -13.67 -6.33 -8.88
C PRO A 326 -13.18 -7.43 -7.94
N GLU A 327 -12.24 -8.27 -8.39
CA GLU A 327 -11.80 -9.48 -7.68
C GLU A 327 -10.47 -9.31 -6.91
N CYS A 328 -9.83 -8.15 -6.94
CA CYS A 328 -8.65 -7.85 -6.11
C CYS A 328 -8.48 -6.34 -5.90
N PRO A 329 -7.74 -5.88 -4.89
CA PRO A 329 -7.58 -4.46 -4.59
C PRO A 329 -6.54 -3.81 -5.52
N THR A 330 -6.81 -3.79 -6.82
CA THR A 330 -5.94 -3.19 -7.84
C THR A 330 -6.69 -2.20 -8.73
N GLU A 331 -6.10 -1.03 -8.93
CA GLU A 331 -6.59 0.06 -9.78
C GLU A 331 -5.60 0.37 -10.90
N TYR A 332 -6.10 0.77 -12.06
CA TYR A 332 -5.34 1.14 -13.26
C TYR A 332 -5.77 2.50 -13.79
N LEU A 333 -4.79 3.27 -14.25
CA LEU A 333 -4.95 4.49 -15.02
C LEU A 333 -4.07 4.39 -16.28
N VAL A 334 -4.65 4.61 -17.45
CA VAL A 334 -3.92 4.67 -18.72
C VAL A 334 -3.84 6.13 -19.16
N GLU A 335 -2.65 6.56 -19.54
CA GLU A 335 -2.37 7.91 -20.03
C GLU A 335 -1.51 7.84 -21.31
N LEU A 336 -1.66 8.85 -22.17
CA LEU A 336 -0.69 9.13 -23.23
C LEU A 336 0.11 10.37 -22.86
N LYS A 337 1.44 10.25 -22.84
CA LYS A 337 2.34 11.35 -22.50
C LYS A 337 3.35 11.56 -23.61
N LEU A 338 3.54 12.82 -24.01
CA LEU A 338 4.70 13.20 -24.82
C LEU A 338 5.93 13.15 -23.91
N SER A 339 6.96 12.44 -24.32
CA SER A 339 8.20 12.29 -23.55
C SER A 339 9.40 12.37 -24.47
N GLU A 340 10.50 12.89 -23.94
CA GLU A 340 11.75 12.99 -24.68
C GLU A 340 12.46 11.62 -24.71
N ASP A 341 12.72 11.11 -25.91
CA ASP A 341 13.59 9.99 -26.20
C ASP A 341 14.98 10.52 -26.56
N ILE A 342 15.82 10.71 -25.54
CA ILE A 342 17.20 11.22 -25.68
C ILE A 342 18.04 10.36 -26.64
N LYS A 343 17.65 9.10 -26.87
CA LYS A 343 18.36 8.18 -27.75
C LYS A 343 18.03 8.37 -29.23
N ASP A 344 16.95 9.08 -29.56
CA ASP A 344 16.56 9.37 -30.93
C ASP A 344 16.93 10.82 -31.27
N PRO A 345 18.01 11.04 -32.04
CA PRO A 345 18.44 12.39 -32.38
C PRO A 345 17.50 13.09 -33.39
N ILE A 346 16.64 12.33 -34.09
CA ILE A 346 15.78 12.83 -35.18
C ILE A 346 14.41 13.20 -34.62
N VAL A 347 13.76 12.28 -33.90
CA VAL A 347 12.44 12.49 -33.30
C VAL A 347 12.57 12.42 -31.79
N ARG A 348 13.03 13.51 -31.18
CA ARG A 348 13.24 13.56 -29.73
C ARG A 348 11.96 13.44 -28.93
N PHE A 349 10.87 14.06 -29.35
CA PHE A 349 9.61 14.00 -28.61
C PHE A 349 8.68 12.96 -29.20
N LYS A 350 8.43 11.88 -28.46
CA LYS A 350 7.57 10.77 -28.87
C LYS A 350 6.43 10.59 -27.88
N GLN A 351 5.29 10.14 -28.38
CA GLN A 351 4.19 9.73 -27.51
C GLN A 351 4.52 8.39 -26.86
N SER A 352 4.20 8.28 -25.57
CA SER A 352 4.37 7.07 -24.78
C SER A 352 3.06 6.73 -24.09
N ILE A 353 2.77 5.43 -24.05
CA ILE A 353 1.72 4.91 -23.19
C ILE A 353 2.27 4.78 -21.77
N VAL A 354 1.52 5.30 -20.81
CA VAL A 354 1.85 5.22 -19.38
C VAL A 354 0.69 4.54 -18.67
N ILE A 355 0.97 3.39 -18.06
CA ILE A 355 0.02 2.71 -17.20
C ILE A 355 0.47 2.88 -15.75
N THR A 356 -0.36 3.54 -14.95
CA THR A 356 -0.18 3.60 -13.51
C THR A 356 -1.10 2.58 -12.85
N ARG A 357 -0.51 1.72 -12.02
CA ARG A 357 -1.22 0.73 -11.21
C ARG A 357 -1.07 1.08 -9.75
N TRP A 358 -2.16 1.01 -9.00
CA TRP A 358 -2.15 1.02 -7.53
C TRP A 358 -2.68 -0.30 -7.01
N SER A 359 -2.08 -0.81 -5.94
CA SER A 359 -2.52 -2.04 -5.29
C SER A 359 -2.43 -1.90 -3.77
N ASP A 360 -3.40 -2.43 -3.04
CA ASP A 360 -3.26 -2.68 -1.60
C ASP A 360 -2.66 -4.07 -1.40
N LEU A 361 -1.51 -4.16 -0.72
CA LEU A 361 -0.82 -5.42 -0.42
C LEU A 361 -1.16 -5.95 0.99
N GLY A 362 -2.05 -5.27 1.71
CA GLY A 362 -2.51 -5.62 3.04
C GLY A 362 -1.55 -5.24 4.16
N SER A 363 -1.77 -5.79 5.35
CA SER A 363 -1.06 -5.41 6.58
C SER A 363 0.41 -5.84 6.62
N GLY A 364 0.80 -6.80 5.78
CA GLY A 364 2.13 -7.37 5.74
C GLY A 364 2.51 -8.23 6.96
N ALA A 365 1.59 -8.46 7.90
CA ALA A 365 1.81 -9.37 9.03
C ALA A 365 1.82 -10.83 8.54
N SER A 366 0.85 -11.18 7.70
CA SER A 366 0.73 -12.45 6.97
C SER A 366 0.26 -12.16 5.53
N PRO A 367 0.39 -13.13 4.58
CA PRO A 367 -0.23 -13.03 3.26
C PRO A 367 -1.75 -12.87 3.44
N SER A 368 -2.22 -11.63 3.48
CA SER A 368 -3.60 -11.29 3.78
C SER A 368 -4.50 -11.58 2.58
N GLN A 369 -5.81 -11.43 2.76
CA GLN A 369 -6.76 -11.63 1.68
C GLN A 369 -6.47 -10.71 0.49
N GLU A 370 -6.03 -9.48 0.73
CA GLU A 370 -5.61 -8.51 -0.30
C GLU A 370 -4.45 -9.08 -1.13
N TRP A 371 -3.40 -9.55 -0.44
CA TRP A 371 -2.22 -10.15 -1.06
C TRP A 371 -2.59 -11.38 -1.90
N SER A 372 -3.31 -12.31 -1.30
CA SER A 372 -3.72 -13.57 -1.93
C SER A 372 -4.66 -13.33 -3.11
N ALA A 373 -5.55 -12.33 -3.03
CA ALA A 373 -6.45 -11.99 -4.13
C ALA A 373 -5.71 -11.44 -5.35
N VAL A 374 -4.66 -10.63 -5.17
CA VAL A 374 -3.86 -10.17 -6.32
C VAL A 374 -3.16 -11.34 -7.03
N ASN A 375 -2.77 -12.37 -6.27
CA ASN A 375 -2.21 -13.61 -6.80
C ASN A 375 -3.27 -14.59 -7.36
N GLY A 376 -4.57 -14.32 -7.16
CA GLY A 376 -5.65 -15.23 -7.56
C GLY A 376 -5.85 -16.44 -6.64
N GLU A 377 -5.31 -16.37 -5.42
CA GLU A 377 -5.34 -17.44 -4.41
C GLU A 377 -6.52 -17.29 -3.43
N ALA A 378 -7.17 -16.12 -3.39
CA ALA A 378 -8.32 -15.86 -2.52
C ALA A 378 -9.41 -15.06 -3.23
N ALA A 379 -10.67 -15.33 -2.89
CA ALA A 379 -11.79 -14.51 -3.31
C ALA A 379 -11.76 -13.15 -2.60
N TYR A 380 -12.09 -12.07 -3.30
CA TYR A 380 -12.11 -10.72 -2.75
C TYR A 380 -13.13 -9.87 -3.51
N ASP A 381 -13.97 -9.11 -2.80
CA ASP A 381 -14.86 -8.13 -3.43
C ASP A 381 -14.29 -6.73 -3.21
N SER A 382 -13.64 -6.21 -4.25
CA SER A 382 -12.97 -4.91 -4.17
C SER A 382 -13.93 -3.74 -4.07
N PHE A 383 -15.15 -3.85 -4.59
CA PHE A 383 -16.12 -2.75 -4.53
C PHE A 383 -16.85 -2.75 -3.19
N ALA A 384 -17.17 -3.91 -2.63
CA ALA A 384 -17.74 -4.01 -1.28
C ALA A 384 -16.72 -3.57 -0.21
N LYS A 385 -15.47 -4.05 -0.29
CA LYS A 385 -14.46 -3.74 0.75
C LYS A 385 -13.98 -2.29 0.73
N LEU A 386 -13.67 -1.74 -0.44
CA LEU A 386 -13.10 -0.39 -0.56
C LEU A 386 -14.18 0.69 -0.72
N GLY A 387 -15.37 0.30 -1.16
CA GLY A 387 -16.47 1.23 -1.44
C GLY A 387 -16.06 2.30 -2.46
N LYS A 388 -16.42 3.55 -2.17
CA LYS A 388 -16.09 4.71 -3.01
C LYS A 388 -14.66 5.23 -2.83
N ARG A 389 -13.90 4.75 -1.84
CA ARG A 389 -12.52 5.20 -1.61
C ARG A 389 -11.59 4.57 -2.64
N ALA A 390 -10.88 5.39 -3.40
CA ALA A 390 -9.90 4.93 -4.38
C ALA A 390 -8.52 4.77 -3.73
N ILE A 391 -7.85 3.64 -3.99
CA ILE A 391 -6.49 3.38 -3.51
C ILE A 391 -5.54 4.45 -4.04
N SER A 392 -5.71 4.77 -5.33
CA SER A 392 -5.03 5.85 -6.02
C SER A 392 -5.18 7.20 -5.33
N ALA A 393 -6.39 7.58 -4.94
CA ALA A 393 -6.63 8.85 -4.24
C ALA A 393 -5.90 8.91 -2.88
N ILE A 394 -5.94 7.82 -2.11
CA ILE A 394 -5.22 7.73 -0.82
C ILE A 394 -3.71 7.87 -1.04
N PHE A 395 -3.17 7.15 -2.03
CA PHE A 395 -1.75 7.15 -2.33
C PHE A 395 -1.26 8.51 -2.82
N GLU A 396 -1.96 9.12 -3.78
CA GLU A 396 -1.50 10.37 -4.41
C GLU A 396 -1.71 11.60 -3.52
N ALA A 397 -2.70 11.58 -2.62
CA ALA A 397 -2.88 12.63 -1.61
C ALA A 397 -1.62 12.78 -0.73
N GLN A 398 -0.93 11.68 -0.42
CA GLN A 398 0.33 11.73 0.34
C GLN A 398 1.50 12.33 -0.47
N SER A 399 1.50 12.16 -1.79
CA SER A 399 2.53 12.72 -2.66
C SER A 399 2.27 14.17 -3.08
N GLY A 400 1.16 14.78 -2.63
CA GLY A 400 0.73 16.11 -3.07
C GLY A 400 0.37 16.15 -4.57
N VAL A 401 0.13 14.98 -5.19
CA VAL A 401 -0.19 14.87 -6.62
C VAL A 401 -1.69 14.83 -6.76
N ALA A 402 -2.27 15.82 -7.42
CA ALA A 402 -3.68 15.77 -7.79
C ALA A 402 -3.84 14.81 -8.98
N ILE A 403 -4.53 13.69 -8.77
CA ILE A 403 -5.05 12.90 -9.90
C ILE A 403 -6.18 13.74 -10.52
N PRO A 404 -6.18 13.97 -11.84
CA PRO A 404 -7.32 14.59 -12.51
C PRO A 404 -8.60 13.85 -12.12
N GLY A 405 -9.70 14.56 -11.84
CA GLY A 405 -10.97 13.96 -11.42
C GLY A 405 -11.48 12.94 -12.45
N GLN A 406 -11.08 11.69 -12.29
CA GLN A 406 -11.43 10.60 -13.19
C GLN A 406 -12.45 9.69 -12.53
N ARG A 407 -13.45 9.28 -13.32
CA ARG A 407 -14.43 8.30 -12.90
C ARG A 407 -13.73 6.94 -12.72
N LEU A 408 -13.99 6.28 -11.59
CA LEU A 408 -13.57 4.91 -11.34
C LEU A 408 -14.66 3.94 -11.81
N ILE A 409 -14.30 3.01 -12.69
CA ILE A 409 -15.22 2.04 -13.30
C ILE A 409 -14.67 0.62 -13.04
N SER A 410 -15.54 -0.39 -13.03
CA SER A 410 -15.09 -1.79 -13.01
C SER A 410 -14.20 -2.09 -14.21
N LEU A 411 -13.14 -2.87 -13.96
CA LEU A 411 -12.29 -3.47 -14.99
C LEU A 411 -13.02 -4.58 -15.73
N ASN A 412 -13.98 -5.25 -15.07
CA ASN A 412 -14.82 -6.29 -15.66
C ASN A 412 -16.30 -5.88 -15.54
N PRO A 413 -16.77 -4.92 -16.37
CA PRO A 413 -18.14 -4.42 -16.28
C PRO A 413 -19.18 -5.46 -16.73
N LYS A 414 -18.78 -6.43 -17.57
CA LYS A 414 -19.63 -7.51 -18.07
C LYS A 414 -19.66 -8.73 -17.13
N ASN A 415 -18.89 -8.72 -16.05
CA ASN A 415 -18.74 -9.82 -15.10
C ASN A 415 -18.42 -11.17 -15.79
N LEU A 416 -17.51 -11.15 -16.77
CA LEU A 416 -17.10 -12.34 -17.52
C LEU A 416 -15.92 -13.01 -16.85
N LYS A 417 -15.87 -14.34 -16.84
CA LYS A 417 -14.67 -15.10 -16.49
C LYS A 417 -14.08 -15.70 -17.74
N ARG A 418 -12.95 -15.18 -18.20
CA ARG A 418 -12.32 -15.60 -19.46
C ARG A 418 -11.23 -16.62 -19.15
N SER A 419 -11.52 -17.89 -19.44
CA SER A 419 -10.51 -18.95 -19.40
C SER A 419 -9.52 -18.82 -20.57
N GLU A 420 -8.36 -19.45 -20.47
CA GLU A 420 -7.35 -19.47 -21.56
C GLU A 420 -7.88 -20.02 -22.87
N LYS A 421 -8.96 -20.82 -22.85
CA LYS A 421 -9.59 -21.40 -24.05
C LYS A 421 -10.30 -20.36 -24.92
N ALA A 422 -10.70 -19.23 -24.34
CA ALA A 422 -11.28 -18.12 -25.08
C ALA A 422 -10.14 -17.19 -25.52
N ASN A 423 -9.49 -17.47 -26.65
CA ASN A 423 -8.36 -16.71 -27.21
C ASN A 423 -8.66 -15.23 -27.58
N ASP A 424 -9.83 -14.69 -27.23
CA ASP A 424 -10.28 -13.34 -27.57
C ASP A 424 -9.52 -12.19 -26.88
N TRP A 425 -8.61 -12.51 -25.96
CA TRP A 425 -7.77 -11.52 -25.28
C TRP A 425 -6.48 -11.18 -26.04
N TYR A 426 -6.16 -11.87 -27.14
CA TYR A 426 -4.97 -11.63 -27.97
C TYR A 426 -5.11 -10.46 -28.94
#